data_AF-G4D4N0-F1
#
_entry.id   AF-G4D4N0-F1
#
_cell.length_a   1.000
_cell.length_b   1.000
_cell.length_c   1.000
_cell.angle_alpha   90.00
_cell.angle_beta   90.00
_cell.angle_gamma   90.00
#
_symmetry.space_group_name_H-M   'P 1'
#
loop_
_entity.id
_entity.type
_entity.pdbx_description
1 polymer ?
#
loop_
_entity_poly.entity_id
_entity_poly.type
_entity_poly.pdbx_seq_one_letter_code
_entity_poly.pdbx_strand_id
1 'polypeptide(L)'
;MVEMKQSFDVTGMSCAACSTRLEKKISKMDGVEKVSVNLLTNSMLVDYKDNITDKDIIKVVEDTGFGATVKGNAKVEKSELKENNELKEMKRRLLVSLFFTIPLFYIAMGEMWGMPIPKILTGVENSITFAF
;
A
#
# COMPACT_ATOMS: atom_id res chain seq x y z
N MET A 1 2.26 -7.12 -31.57
CA MET A 1 2.43 -8.33 -30.74
C MET A 1 1.90 -8.00 -29.36
N VAL A 2 1.03 -8.83 -28.79
CA VAL A 2 0.47 -8.60 -27.46
C VAL A 2 1.46 -9.19 -26.45
N GLU A 3 2.16 -8.31 -25.73
CA GLU A 3 2.99 -8.68 -24.58
C GLU A 3 2.09 -8.73 -23.35
N MET A 4 1.94 -9.92 -22.76
CA MET A 4 1.21 -10.09 -21.52
C MET A 4 2.19 -10.15 -20.35
N LYS A 5 1.98 -9.25 -19.40
CA LYS A 5 2.76 -9.17 -18.16
C LYS A 5 1.95 -9.72 -17.01
N GLN A 6 2.45 -10.78 -16.38
CA GLN A 6 1.79 -11.39 -15.24
C GLN A 6 2.75 -11.53 -14.07
N SER A 7 2.24 -11.24 -12.87
CA SER A 7 2.93 -11.54 -11.62
C SER A 7 2.45 -12.86 -11.03
N PHE A 8 3.37 -13.62 -10.47
CA PHE A 8 3.11 -14.85 -9.74
C PHE A 8 3.78 -14.78 -8.37
N ASP A 9 3.10 -15.24 -7.33
CA ASP A 9 3.72 -15.50 -6.03
C ASP A 9 4.33 -16.91 -6.06
N VAL A 10 5.56 -17.04 -5.60
CA VAL A 10 6.31 -18.31 -5.59
C VAL A 10 6.66 -18.68 -4.16
N THR A 11 6.34 -19.91 -3.79
CA THR A 11 6.59 -20.48 -2.47
C THR A 11 7.81 -21.41 -2.52
N GLY A 12 8.58 -21.44 -1.43
CA GLY A 12 9.76 -22.31 -1.31
C GLY A 12 11.07 -21.74 -1.89
N MET A 13 11.11 -20.47 -2.30
CA MET A 13 12.36 -19.82 -2.71
C MET A 13 13.20 -19.43 -1.48
N SER A 14 13.96 -20.39 -0.93
CA SER A 14 14.81 -20.14 0.24
C SER A 14 16.26 -19.77 -0.08
N CYS A 15 16.67 -19.81 -1.35
CA CYS A 15 18.05 -19.57 -1.75
C CYS A 15 18.16 -18.76 -3.05
N ALA A 16 19.10 -17.83 -3.12
CA ALA A 16 19.37 -17.03 -4.32
C ALA A 16 19.80 -17.88 -5.54
N ALA A 17 20.38 -19.06 -5.29
CA ALA A 17 20.67 -20.02 -6.35
C ALA A 17 19.40 -20.66 -6.92
N CYS A 18 18.37 -20.87 -6.08
CA CYS A 18 17.09 -21.46 -6.48
C CYS A 18 16.29 -20.52 -7.38
N SER A 19 16.22 -19.22 -7.05
CA SER A 19 15.55 -18.23 -7.90
C SER A 19 16.22 -18.10 -9.26
N THR A 20 17.55 -18.06 -9.31
CA THR A 20 18.30 -17.98 -10.57
C THR A 20 18.07 -19.21 -11.45
N ARG A 21 17.99 -20.40 -10.85
CA ARG A 21 17.70 -21.65 -11.58
C ARG A 21 16.28 -21.63 -12.16
N LEU A 22 15.30 -21.17 -11.38
CA LEU A 22 13.92 -21.06 -11.80
C LEU A 22 13.78 -20.04 -12.94
N GLU A 23 14.38 -18.85 -12.79
CA GLU A 23 14.38 -17.79 -13.81
C GLU A 23 14.93 -18.29 -15.14
N LYS A 24 16.08 -18.99 -15.11
CA LYS A 24 16.68 -19.59 -16.32
C LYS A 24 15.81 -20.65 -16.96
N LYS A 25 15.02 -21.40 -16.17
CA LYS A 25 14.14 -22.45 -16.69
C LYS A 25 12.89 -21.84 -17.35
N ILE A 26 12.33 -20.79 -16.75
CA ILE A 26 11.19 -20.06 -17.32
C ILE A 26 11.62 -19.28 -18.57
N SER A 27 12.80 -18.64 -18.56
CA SER A 27 13.33 -17.90 -19.71
C SER A 27 13.67 -18.79 -20.92
N LYS A 28 13.73 -20.11 -20.76
CA LYS A 28 13.91 -21.07 -21.86
C LYS A 28 12.59 -21.56 -22.47
N MET A 29 11.45 -21.22 -21.87
CA MET A 29 10.15 -21.59 -22.44
C MET A 29 9.88 -20.78 -23.71
N ASP A 30 9.35 -21.46 -24.72
CA ASP A 30 9.02 -20.87 -26.01
C ASP A 30 7.79 -19.95 -25.87
N GLY A 31 8.00 -18.64 -25.99
CA GLY A 31 6.97 -17.62 -25.80
C GLY A 31 7.16 -16.71 -24.58
N VAL A 32 8.18 -16.96 -23.75
CA VAL A 32 8.61 -16.04 -22.67
C VAL A 32 9.65 -15.05 -23.22
N GLU A 33 9.41 -13.75 -23.07
CA GLU A 33 10.33 -12.70 -23.50
C GLU A 33 11.21 -12.21 -22.36
N LYS A 34 10.64 -12.08 -21.17
CA LYS A 34 11.38 -11.62 -20.00
C LYS A 34 10.85 -12.23 -18.71
N VAL A 35 11.77 -12.50 -17.80
CA VAL A 35 11.49 -12.99 -16.45
C VAL A 35 12.24 -12.13 -15.45
N SER A 36 11.63 -11.83 -14.31
CA SER A 36 12.28 -11.14 -13.21
C SER A 36 11.79 -11.72 -11.90
N VAL A 37 12.69 -12.35 -11.15
CA VAL A 37 12.37 -12.94 -9.85
C VAL A 37 12.82 -12.03 -8.71
N ASN A 38 11.94 -11.80 -7.76
CA ASN A 38 12.21 -11.02 -6.56
C ASN A 38 12.13 -11.91 -5.31
N LEU A 39 13.30 -12.26 -4.79
CA LEU A 39 13.47 -13.03 -3.57
C LEU A 39 12.91 -12.32 -2.32
N LEU A 40 13.04 -10.99 -2.24
CA LEU A 40 12.60 -10.23 -1.07
C LEU A 40 11.08 -10.25 -0.91
N THR A 41 10.35 -10.29 -2.03
CA THR A 41 8.89 -10.27 -2.04
C THR A 41 8.28 -11.63 -2.35
N ASN A 42 9.10 -12.69 -2.49
CA ASN A 42 8.67 -14.03 -2.92
C ASN A 42 7.78 -14.01 -4.16
N SER A 43 8.08 -13.13 -5.11
CA SER A 43 7.27 -12.94 -6.30
C SER A 43 8.13 -12.98 -7.57
N MET A 44 7.53 -13.41 -8.67
CA MET A 44 8.13 -13.39 -10.00
C MET A 44 7.23 -12.67 -10.97
N LEU A 45 7.85 -11.98 -11.92
CA LEU A 45 7.19 -11.28 -13.00
C LEU A 45 7.62 -11.90 -14.32
N VAL A 46 6.65 -12.26 -15.16
CA VAL A 46 6.89 -12.93 -16.43
C VAL A 46 6.17 -12.14 -17.52
N ASP A 47 6.92 -11.75 -18.54
CA ASP A 47 6.43 -11.18 -19.78
C ASP A 47 6.42 -12.29 -20.84
N TYR A 48 5.23 -12.67 -21.32
CA TYR A 48 5.03 -13.76 -22.28
C TYR A 48 3.97 -13.41 -23.32
N LYS A 49 3.96 -14.17 -24.41
CA LYS A 49 3.01 -14.00 -25.53
C LYS A 49 1.71 -14.77 -25.27
N ASP A 50 0.67 -14.42 -26.01
CA ASP A 50 -0.64 -15.08 -26.02
C ASP A 50 -0.62 -16.61 -26.31
N ASN A 51 0.53 -17.17 -26.72
CA ASN A 51 0.66 -18.62 -26.92
C ASN A 51 0.90 -19.41 -25.61
N ILE A 52 1.24 -18.76 -24.50
CA ILE A 52 1.44 -19.39 -23.18
C ILE A 52 0.30 -18.99 -22.24
N THR A 53 -0.25 -19.96 -21.51
CA THR A 53 -1.23 -19.70 -20.45
C THR A 53 -0.55 -19.63 -19.08
N ASP A 54 -1.12 -18.89 -18.13
CA ASP A 54 -0.65 -18.84 -16.74
C ASP A 54 -0.40 -20.24 -16.13
N LYS A 55 -1.27 -21.19 -16.51
CA LYS A 55 -1.22 -22.58 -16.05
C LYS A 55 0.04 -23.31 -16.51
N ASP A 56 0.54 -23.02 -17.70
CA ASP A 56 1.76 -23.66 -18.21
C ASP A 56 2.99 -23.17 -17.45
N ILE A 57 3.02 -21.88 -17.13
CA ILE A 57 4.07 -21.29 -16.29
C ILE A 57 4.04 -21.91 -14.89
N ILE A 58 2.86 -22.05 -14.28
CA ILE A 58 2.70 -22.68 -12.95
C ILE A 58 3.21 -24.13 -12.97
N LYS A 59 2.82 -24.93 -13.98
CA LYS A 59 3.28 -26.32 -14.11
C LYS A 59 4.79 -26.43 -14.15
N VAL A 60 5.45 -25.58 -14.94
CA VAL A 60 6.92 -25.61 -15.05
C VAL A 60 7.60 -25.22 -13.74
N VAL A 61 6.99 -24.33 -12.95
CA VAL A 61 7.47 -23.99 -11.61
C VAL A 61 7.30 -25.18 -10.65
N GLU A 62 6.15 -25.87 -10.71
CA GLU A 62 5.85 -27.08 -9.95
C GLU A 62 6.80 -28.24 -10.29
N ASP A 63 7.11 -28.45 -11.58
CA ASP A 63 8.13 -29.40 -12.07
C ASP A 63 9.55 -29.09 -11.58
N THR A 64 9.76 -27.90 -11.05
CA THR A 64 11.04 -27.46 -10.49
C THR A 64 11.08 -27.66 -8.97
N GLY A 65 9.96 -28.05 -8.35
CA GLY A 65 9.82 -28.30 -6.91
C GLY A 65 9.37 -27.08 -6.11
N PHE A 66 8.83 -26.05 -6.77
CA PHE A 66 8.33 -24.82 -6.13
C PHE A 66 6.82 -24.68 -6.39
N GLY A 67 6.08 -24.08 -5.47
CA GLY A 67 4.67 -23.76 -5.70
C GLY A 67 4.53 -22.36 -6.30
N ALA A 68 3.78 -22.21 -7.40
CA ALA A 68 3.45 -20.90 -7.96
C ALA A 68 1.95 -20.64 -7.91
N THR A 69 1.56 -19.39 -7.67
CA THR A 69 0.16 -18.96 -7.74
C THR A 69 0.08 -17.65 -8.49
N VAL A 70 -0.91 -17.52 -9.38
CA VAL A 70 -1.16 -16.28 -10.11
C VAL A 70 -1.47 -15.18 -9.11
N LYS A 71 -0.60 -14.17 -9.06
CA LYS A 71 -0.82 -12.96 -8.28
C LYS A 71 -1.71 -12.08 -9.14
N GLY A 72 -3.01 -12.32 -8.96
CA GLY A 72 -4.15 -11.91 -9.77
C GLY A 72 -3.94 -10.80 -10.81
N ASN A 73 -4.28 -11.14 -12.06
CA ASN A 73 -4.68 -10.21 -13.13
C ASN A 73 -6.02 -9.54 -12.77
N ALA A 74 -6.00 -8.75 -11.71
CA ALA A 74 -7.08 -7.88 -11.31
C ALA A 74 -6.46 -6.54 -10.91
N LYS A 75 -6.26 -5.73 -11.95
CA LYS A 75 -6.05 -4.29 -11.94
C LYS A 75 -4.58 -3.83 -11.81
N VAL A 76 -4.11 -3.28 -12.92
CA VAL A 76 -3.34 -2.03 -13.03
C VAL A 76 -3.86 -0.91 -12.09
N GLU A 77 -5.01 -1.07 -11.43
CA GLU A 77 -5.59 -0.17 -10.40
C GLU A 77 -5.37 -0.62 -8.93
N LYS A 78 -4.47 -1.57 -8.62
CA LYS A 78 -4.08 -1.86 -7.21
C LYS A 78 -2.81 -1.16 -6.74
N SER A 79 -2.22 -0.29 -7.56
CA SER A 79 -1.22 0.68 -7.08
C SER A 79 -1.85 1.77 -6.21
N GLU A 80 -3.15 2.04 -6.35
CA GLU A 80 -3.82 3.09 -5.56
C GLU A 80 -4.44 2.58 -4.25
N LEU A 81 -4.60 1.26 -4.06
CA LEU A 81 -5.32 0.71 -2.90
C LEU A 81 -4.41 0.14 -1.79
N LYS A 82 -3.14 -0.22 -2.07
CA LYS A 82 -2.18 -0.59 -1.01
C LYS A 82 -1.51 0.63 -0.39
N GLU A 83 -1.23 1.65 -1.18
CA GLU A 83 -0.69 2.92 -0.68
C GLU A 83 -1.73 3.70 0.14
N ASN A 84 -3.02 3.50 -0.12
CA ASN A 84 -4.07 4.13 0.67
C ASN A 84 -4.16 3.59 2.10
N ASN A 85 -3.75 2.37 2.45
CA ASN A 85 -3.89 1.92 3.84
C ASN A 85 -2.85 2.57 4.77
N GLU A 86 -1.62 2.78 4.29
CA GLU A 86 -0.57 3.46 5.06
C GLU A 86 -0.83 4.98 5.10
N LEU A 87 -1.29 5.56 3.98
CA LEU A 87 -1.72 6.96 3.92
C LEU A 87 -3.03 7.23 4.70
N LYS A 88 -3.94 6.25 4.82
CA LYS A 88 -5.22 6.39 5.55
C LYS A 88 -5.04 6.31 7.05
N GLU A 89 -4.08 5.53 7.55
CA GLU A 89 -3.67 5.57 8.96
C GLU A 89 -3.13 6.96 9.33
N MET A 90 -2.29 7.55 8.46
CA MET A 90 -1.75 8.91 8.67
C MET A 90 -2.86 9.99 8.56
N LYS A 91 -3.74 9.90 7.56
CA LYS A 91 -4.87 10.83 7.39
C LYS A 91 -5.91 10.70 8.52
N ARG A 92 -6.14 9.50 9.07
CA ARG A 92 -7.04 9.30 10.22
C ARG A 92 -6.49 9.96 11.48
N ARG A 93 -5.19 9.86 11.75
CA ARG A 93 -4.54 10.58 12.86
C ARG A 93 -4.65 12.09 12.69
N LEU A 94 -4.49 12.59 11.46
CA LEU A 94 -4.59 14.02 11.14
C LEU A 94 -6.03 14.54 11.27
N LEU A 95 -7.04 13.79 10.82
CA LEU A 95 -8.45 14.14 10.99
C LEU A 95 -8.88 14.14 12.46
N VAL A 96 -8.43 13.17 13.24
CA VAL A 96 -8.75 13.09 14.68
C VAL A 96 -8.11 14.25 15.45
N SER A 97 -6.85 14.60 15.18
CA SER A 97 -6.21 15.76 15.81
C SER A 97 -6.86 17.07 15.38
N LEU A 98 -7.18 17.23 14.10
CA LEU A 98 -7.85 18.43 13.58
C LEU A 98 -9.25 18.59 14.19
N PHE A 99 -10.02 17.51 14.33
CA PHE A 99 -11.33 17.56 14.98
C PHE A 99 -11.28 18.01 16.44
N PHE A 100 -10.22 17.66 17.18
CA PHE A 100 -10.04 18.10 18.56
C PHE A 100 -9.47 19.54 18.66
N THR A 101 -8.63 19.91 17.70
CA THR A 101 -8.02 21.25 17.63
C THR A 101 -8.99 22.31 17.13
N ILE A 102 -9.91 22.00 16.22
CA ILE A 102 -10.87 22.98 15.67
C ILE A 102 -11.72 23.63 16.79
N PRO A 103 -12.35 22.89 17.72
CA PRO A 103 -13.09 23.48 18.83
C PRO A 103 -12.20 24.33 19.73
N LEU A 104 -10.99 23.85 20.07
CA LEU A 104 -10.03 24.57 20.92
C LEU A 104 -9.58 25.88 20.26
N PHE A 105 -9.24 25.82 18.96
CA PHE A 105 -8.80 26.96 18.17
C PHE A 105 -9.95 27.95 17.97
N TYR A 106 -11.17 27.46 17.77
CA TYR A 106 -12.35 28.31 17.65
C TYR A 106 -12.64 29.06 18.96
N ILE A 107 -12.43 28.44 20.12
CA ILE A 107 -12.54 29.13 21.41
C ILE A 107 -11.43 30.18 21.56
N ALA A 108 -10.19 29.84 21.21
CA ALA A 108 -9.03 30.73 21.39
C ALA A 108 -9.00 31.92 20.40
N MET A 109 -9.42 31.72 19.15
CA MET A 109 -9.42 32.76 18.10
C MET A 109 -10.80 33.39 17.86
N GLY A 110 -11.88 32.78 18.35
CA GLY A 110 -13.23 33.33 18.26
C GLY A 110 -13.41 34.65 19.01
N GLU A 111 -12.63 34.88 20.08
CA GLU A 111 -12.71 36.11 20.89
C GLU A 111 -12.18 37.36 20.15
N MET A 112 -11.37 37.19 19.10
CA MET A 112 -10.82 38.31 18.32
C MET A 112 -11.59 38.59 17.02
N TRP A 113 -12.51 37.73 16.59
CA TRP A 113 -13.31 37.88 15.35
C TRP A 113 -14.60 38.70 15.49
N GLY A 114 -14.77 39.42 16.61
CA GLY A 114 -15.77 40.50 16.71
C GLY A 114 -17.23 40.04 16.83
N MET A 115 -17.49 38.86 17.40
CA MET A 115 -18.84 38.39 17.71
C MET A 115 -19.24 38.79 19.15
N PRO A 116 -20.44 39.35 19.39
CA PRO A 116 -20.85 39.84 20.71
C PRO A 116 -20.94 38.72 21.75
N ILE A 117 -20.27 38.95 22.87
CA ILE A 117 -20.02 38.00 23.95
C ILE A 117 -21.35 37.63 24.65
N PRO A 118 -21.64 36.34 24.91
CA PRO A 118 -22.73 35.95 25.81
C PRO A 118 -22.36 36.25 27.28
N LYS A 119 -23.35 36.78 28.02
CA LYS A 119 -23.27 37.33 29.41
C LYS A 119 -22.80 36.39 30.53
N ILE A 120 -22.24 35.22 30.23
CA ILE A 120 -21.75 34.25 31.23
C ILE A 120 -20.30 34.54 31.67
N LEU A 121 -19.52 35.31 30.90
CA LEU A 121 -18.14 35.67 31.25
C LEU A 121 -17.98 37.02 31.96
N THR A 122 -19.08 37.71 32.27
CA THR A 122 -19.07 38.97 33.07
C THR A 122 -19.32 38.72 34.56
N GLY A 123 -18.80 37.61 35.10
CA GLY A 123 -18.85 37.27 36.52
C GLY A 123 -17.48 37.46 37.16
N VAL A 124 -17.22 38.66 37.65
CA VAL A 124 -16.01 39.10 38.39
C VAL A 124 -15.90 38.50 39.80
N GLU A 125 -16.15 37.20 39.94
CA GLU A 125 -16.21 36.55 41.27
C GLU A 125 -14.90 35.89 41.71
N ASN A 126 -13.84 35.88 40.88
CA ASN A 126 -12.51 35.35 41.26
C ASN A 126 -11.33 36.22 40.79
N SER A 127 -11.49 37.54 40.74
CA SER A 127 -10.40 38.50 40.48
C SER A 127 -9.35 38.62 41.60
N ILE A 128 -9.34 37.70 42.58
CA ILE A 128 -8.44 37.74 43.75
C ILE A 128 -7.14 36.94 43.52
N THR A 129 -7.03 36.13 42.44
CA THR A 129 -5.82 35.33 42.18
C THR A 129 -4.77 36.02 41.30
N PHE A 130 -5.04 37.20 40.75
CA PHE A 130 -4.09 37.96 39.90
C PHE A 130 -3.34 39.08 40.64
N ALA A 131 -3.35 39.07 41.97
CA ALA A 131 -2.63 40.04 42.78
C ALA A 131 -1.70 39.37 43.78
N PHE A 132 -0.83 38.46 43.33
CA PHE A 132 0.49 38.17 43.93
C PHE A 132 1.43 37.57 42.87
#